data_AF-A0AAP0SGU2-F1
#
_entry.id   AF-A0AAP0SGU2-F1
#
_cell.length_a   1.000
_cell.length_b   1.000
_cell.length_c   1.000
_cell.angle_alpha   90.00
_cell.angle_beta   90.00
_cell.angle_gamma   90.00
#
_symmetry.space_group_name_H-M   'P 1'
#
loop_
_entity.id
_entity.type
_entity.pdbx_description
1 polymer ?
#
loop_
_entity_poly.entity_id
_entity_poly.type
_entity_poly.pdbx_seq_one_letter_code
_entity_poly.pdbx_strand_id
1 'polypeptide(L)' 'MSGMSDVRLKLYAEELSREQRAQLFSAPTGLSRWGLMIHRWHTRRALLELDAAQLRDVGLTPEQAREEGLKPFWRA' A
#
# COMPACT_ATOMS: atom_id res chain seq x y z
N MET A 1 -39.98 3.34 -23.39
CA MET A 1 -39.63 3.06 -21.98
C MET A 1 -38.31 2.29 -21.94
N SER A 2 -37.49 2.51 -20.89
CA SER A 2 -36.19 1.87 -20.59
C SER A 2 -34.89 2.60 -20.97
N GLY A 3 -34.84 3.93 -20.89
CA GLY A 3 -33.58 4.70 -20.93
C GLY A 3 -32.95 5.00 -19.56
N MET A 4 -33.68 4.76 -18.47
CA MET A 4 -33.23 5.11 -17.10
C MET A 4 -32.38 4.01 -16.44
N SER A 5 -32.44 2.77 -16.93
CA SER A 5 -31.70 1.64 -16.33
C SER A 5 -30.21 1.70 -16.64
N ASP A 6 -29.85 1.99 -17.90
CA ASP A 6 -28.46 2.05 -18.34
C ASP A 6 -27.68 3.21 -17.69
N VAL A 7 -28.36 4.33 -17.45
CA VAL A 7 -27.76 5.49 -16.76
C VAL A 7 -27.45 5.14 -15.30
N ARG A 8 -28.38 4.47 -14.61
CA ARG A 8 -28.19 4.06 -13.22
C ARG A 8 -27.09 3.01 -13.08
N LEU A 9 -27.00 2.06 -14.02
CA LEU A 9 -25.94 1.05 -14.03
C LEU A 9 -24.55 1.66 -14.27
N LYS A 10 -24.44 2.64 -15.17
CA LYS A 10 -23.18 3.36 -15.39
C LYS A 10 -22.77 4.17 -14.16
N LEU A 11 -23.72 4.87 -13.52
CA LEU A 11 -23.45 5.64 -12.31
C LEU A 11 -22.99 4.72 -11.16
N TYR A 12 -23.66 3.59 -10.97
CA TYR A 12 -23.30 2.61 -9.94
C TYR A 12 -21.92 1.97 -10.21
N ALA A 13 -21.61 1.66 -11.47
CA ALA A 13 -20.29 1.15 -11.84
C ALA A 13 -19.18 2.20 -11.60
N GLU A 14 -19.46 3.47 -11.87
CA GLU A 14 -18.53 4.56 -11.57
C GLU A 14 -18.34 4.75 -10.07
N GLU A 15 -19.42 4.76 -9.28
CA GLU A 15 -19.37 4.85 -7.82
C GLU A 15 -18.58 3.68 -7.20
N LEU A 16 -18.87 2.45 -7.62
CA LEU A 16 -18.13 1.25 -7.19
C LEU A 16 -16.65 1.32 -7.55
N SER A 17 -16.31 1.81 -8.75
CA SER A 17 -14.92 1.97 -9.17
C SER A 17 -14.18 3.04 -8.35
N ARG A 18 -14.87 4.11 -7.93
CA ARG A 18 -14.32 5.17 -7.09
C ARG A 18 -14.10 4.67 -5.68
N GLU A 19 -15.04 3.92 -5.12
CA GLU A 19 -14.91 3.28 -3.81
C GLU A 19 -13.77 2.26 -3.79
N GLN A 20 -13.65 1.41 -4.81
CA GLN A 20 -12.52 0.47 -4.92
C GLN A 20 -11.18 1.19 -5.04
N ARG A 21 -11.10 2.27 -5.83
CA ARG A 21 -9.88 3.10 -5.89
C ARG A 21 -9.56 3.72 -4.53
N ALA A 22 -10.56 4.25 -3.82
CA ALA A 22 -10.35 4.81 -2.49
C ALA A 22 -9.83 3.77 -1.48
N GLN A 23 -10.35 2.53 -1.55
CA GLN A 23 -9.90 1.42 -0.70
C GLN A 23 -8.47 0.94 -1.04
N LEU A 24 -8.11 0.88 -2.33
CA LEU A 24 -6.74 0.58 -2.77
C LEU A 24 -5.72 1.65 -2.33
N PHE A 25 -6.19 2.86 -2.03
CA PHE A 25 -5.38 4.00 -1.57
C PHE A 25 -5.61 4.35 -0.10
N SER A 26 -5.85 3.35 0.75
CA SER A 26 -5.80 3.53 2.20
C SER A 26 -4.36 3.78 2.65
N ALA A 27 -3.89 5.03 2.53
CA ALA A 27 -2.74 5.47 3.30
C ALA A 27 -3.07 5.33 4.80
N PRO A 28 -2.11 4.88 5.64
CA PRO A 28 -2.32 4.81 7.08
C PRO A 28 -2.81 6.16 7.60
N THR A 29 -3.78 6.12 8.51
CA THR A 29 -4.46 7.30 9.05
C THR A 29 -3.43 8.31 9.58
N GLY A 30 -3.32 9.46 8.91
CA GLY A 30 -2.40 10.55 9.29
C GLY A 30 -1.24 10.82 8.32
N LEU A 31 -0.98 9.97 7.32
CA LEU A 31 0.06 10.22 6.32
C LEU A 31 -0.53 10.59 4.95
N SER A 32 0.00 11.68 4.36
CA SER A 32 -0.24 12.00 2.95
C SER A 32 0.36 10.91 2.05
N ARG A 33 -0.05 10.85 0.77
CA ARG A 33 0.49 9.87 -0.20
C ARG A 33 2.03 9.94 -0.29
N TRP A 34 2.59 11.15 -0.28
CA TRP A 34 4.03 11.36 -0.24
C TRP A 34 4.64 10.94 1.09
N GLY A 35 3.97 11.24 2.20
CA GLY A 35 4.36 10.77 3.52
C GLY A 35 4.45 9.25 3.60
N LEU A 36 3.50 8.52 3.00
CA LEU A 36 3.54 7.07 2.92
C LEU A 36 4.73 6.55 2.11
N MET A 37 5.02 7.16 0.96
CA MET A 37 6.16 6.76 0.13
C MET A 37 7.49 7.00 0.83
N ILE A 38 7.65 8.15 1.50
CA ILE A 38 8.82 8.47 2.33
C ILE A 38 8.93 7.46 3.48
N HIS A 39 7.83 7.20 4.18
CA HIS A 39 7.81 6.22 5.28
C HIS A 39 8.25 4.83 4.82
N ARG A 40 7.68 4.32 3.72
CA ARG A 40 8.07 3.03 3.13
C ARG A 40 9.55 2.98 2.72
N TRP A 41 10.06 4.07 2.17
CA TRP A 41 11.47 4.15 1.80
C TRP A 41 12.38 4.07 3.04
N HIS A 42 12.08 4.83 4.09
CA HIS A 42 12.84 4.79 5.34
C HIS A 42 12.79 3.43 6.04
N THR A 43 11.62 2.82 6.16
CA THR A 43 11.48 1.53 6.86
C THR A 43 12.16 0.39 6.10
N ARG A 44 12.09 0.38 4.77
CA ARG A 44 12.80 -0.60 3.94
C ARG A 44 14.31 -0.46 4.00
N ARG A 45 14.80 0.78 4.00
CA ARG A 45 16.22 1.09 4.25
C ARG A 45 16.66 0.57 5.62
N ALA A 46 15.88 0.83 6.66
CA ALA A 46 16.19 0.36 8.01
C ALA A 46 16.27 -1.16 8.07
N LEU A 47 15.36 -1.91 7.43
CA LEU A 47 15.42 -3.38 7.38
C LEU A 47 16.74 -3.92 6.79
N LEU A 48 17.36 -3.20 5.85
CA LEU A 48 18.64 -3.60 5.25
C LEU A 48 19.85 -3.24 6.14
N GLU A 49 19.68 -2.33 7.09
CA GLU A 49 20.71 -1.86 8.01
C GLU A 49 20.72 -2.67 9.33
N LEU A 50 19.65 -3.42 9.62
CA LEU A 50 19.55 -4.26 10.82
C LEU A 50 20.47 -5.49 10.76
N ASP A 51 21.03 -5.83 11.91
CA ASP A 51 21.80 -7.06 12.07
C ASP A 51 20.90 -8.30 12.24
N ALA A 52 21.49 -9.49 12.11
CA ALA A 52 20.74 -10.74 12.21
C ALA A 52 20.13 -10.99 13.60
N ALA A 53 20.65 -10.38 14.67
CA ALA A 53 20.08 -10.50 16.01
C ALA A 53 18.86 -9.59 16.17
N GLN A 54 18.96 -8.33 15.75
CA GLN A 54 17.88 -7.36 15.72
C GLN A 54 16.72 -7.83 14.84
N LEU A 55 17.01 -8.47 13.71
CA LEU A 55 15.99 -9.09 12.86
C LEU A 55 15.25 -10.23 13.59
N ARG A 56 15.96 -11.04 14.38
CA ARG A 56 15.32 -12.09 15.20
C ARG A 56 14.44 -11.50 16.29
N ASP A 57 14.83 -10.38 16.90
CA ASP A 57 14.04 -9.71 17.93
C ASP A 57 12.68 -9.23 17.40
N VAL A 58 12.62 -8.84 16.12
CA VAL A 58 11.37 -8.47 15.43
C VAL A 58 10.70 -9.65 14.71
N GLY A 59 11.25 -10.86 14.83
CA GLY A 59 10.69 -12.08 14.24
C GLY A 59 10.84 -12.19 12.72
N LEU A 60 11.82 -11.50 12.13
CA LEU A 60 12.12 -11.55 10.69
C LEU A 60 13.38 -12.37 10.42
N THR A 61 13.41 -13.07 9.29
CA THR A 61 14.66 -13.65 8.77
C THR A 61 15.44 -12.63 7.92
N PRO A 62 16.77 -12.78 7.79
CA PRO A 62 17.58 -11.94 6.90
C PRO A 62 17.08 -11.93 5.45
N GLU A 63 16.54 -13.05 4.97
CA GLU A 63 16.00 -13.20 3.62
C GLU A 63 14.71 -12.38 3.46
N GLN A 64 13.81 -12.46 4.43
CA GLN A 64 12.58 -11.65 4.44
C GLN A 64 12.89 -10.15 4.51
N ALA A 65 13.86 -9.75 5.33
CA ALA A 65 14.29 -8.37 5.44
C ALA A 65 14.89 -7.85 4.13
N ARG A 66 15.66 -8.68 3.41
CA ARG A 66 16.20 -8.36 2.09
C ARG A 66 15.11 -8.27 1.02
N GLU A 67 14.19 -9.24 1.00
CA GLU A 67 13.07 -9.24 0.07
C GLU A 67 12.23 -7.98 0.22
N GLU A 68 11.91 -7.59 1.46
CA GLU A 68 11.14 -6.38 1.74
C GLU A 68 11.97 -5.10 1.50
N GLY A 69 13.23 -5.07 1.95
CA GLY A 69 14.11 -3.92 1.84
C GLY A 69 14.47 -3.53 0.40
N LEU A 70 14.49 -4.51 -0.51
CA LEU A 70 14.77 -4.30 -1.94
C LEU A 70 13.53 -3.95 -2.76
N LYS A 71 12.32 -3.97 -2.18
CA LYS A 71 11.12 -3.55 -2.91
C LYS A 71 11.16 -2.06 -3.22
N PRO A 72 10.81 -1.65 -4.44
CA PRO A 72 10.68 -0.24 -4.75
C PRO A 72 9.58 0.42 -3.89
N PHE A 73 9.79 1.67 -3.49
CA PHE A 73 8.96 2.35 -2.47
C PHE A 73 7.45 2.43 -2.82
N TRP A 74 7.09 2.39 -4.11
CA TRP A 74 5.71 2.40 -4.59
C TRP A 74 4.99 1.05 -4.51
N ARG A 75 5.72 -0.06 -4.37
CA ARG A 75 5.12 -1.40 -4.26
C ARG A 75 4.75 -1.67 -2.80
N ALA A 76 3.54 -2.20 -2.58
CA ALA A 76 3.13 -2.78 -1.31
C ALA A 76 3.68 -4.22 -1.22
#